data_AF-G7H6Z4-F1
#
_entry.id   AF-G7H6Z4-F1
#
_cell.length_a   1.000
_cell.length_b   1.000
_cell.length_c   1.000
_cell.angle_alpha   90.00
_cell.angle_beta   90.00
_cell.angle_gamma   90.00
#
_symmetry.space_group_name_H-M   'P 1'
#
loop_
_entity.id
_entity.type
_entity.pdbx_description
1 polymer ?
#
loop_
_entity_poly.entity_id
_entity_poly.type
_entity_poly.pdbx_seq_one_letter_code
_entity_poly.pdbx_strand_id
1 'polypeptide(L)'
;MLLAPSALPSGFSPVTTTVDELVRANAGPLDAVARMRFAPPDCRPTADAELNNRMSDENAAVLAARSLDASLTNIVVAGTRDIDADVRERTGNCATTRTTITEGTRTGAVITAEHRKLTPPKLTGERAGRLGLLGRLEVTQMFVFRTDTTTTMPDGATSRSVSFAGYAAAHTPGPDDGKNRFTVAVTVAGAATPFAKPFPEVSEPVTDKEFVELFGRALSAAGRL
;
A
#
# COMPACT_ATOMS: atom_id res chain seq x y z
N MET A 1 -13.96 9.11 7.10
CA MET A 1 -13.43 8.61 8.39
C MET A 1 -12.47 7.45 8.11
N LEU A 2 -11.70 7.01 9.11
CA LEU A 2 -10.90 5.79 9.04
C LEU A 2 -11.73 4.56 9.42
N LEU A 3 -11.20 3.37 9.17
CA LEU A 3 -11.73 2.13 9.74
C LEU A 3 -11.92 2.27 11.26
N ALA A 4 -13.04 1.76 11.77
CA ALA A 4 -13.21 1.60 13.21
C ALA A 4 -12.34 0.43 13.70
N PRO A 5 -11.82 0.47 14.95
CA PRO A 5 -11.07 -0.67 15.51
C PRO A 5 -11.81 -2.01 15.44
N SER A 6 -13.15 -2.00 15.58
CA SER A 6 -13.99 -3.21 15.46
C SER A 6 -14.12 -3.76 14.03
N ALA A 7 -13.66 -3.02 13.01
CA ALA A 7 -13.66 -3.43 11.62
C ALA A 7 -12.29 -3.95 11.14
N LEU A 8 -11.31 -4.01 12.04
CA LEU A 8 -10.00 -4.61 11.78
C LEU A 8 -10.13 -6.13 11.52
N PRO A 9 -9.24 -6.71 10.71
CA PRO A 9 -9.17 -8.17 10.56
C PRO A 9 -8.92 -8.87 11.90
N SER A 10 -9.31 -10.13 11.99
CA SER A 10 -9.05 -10.95 13.19
C SER A 10 -7.56 -10.96 13.54
N GLY A 11 -7.23 -10.88 14.82
CA GLY A 11 -5.85 -10.86 15.32
C GLY A 11 -5.14 -9.50 15.22
N PHE A 12 -5.70 -8.51 14.53
CA PHE A 12 -5.17 -7.15 14.54
C PHE A 12 -5.72 -6.36 15.71
N SER A 13 -4.84 -5.64 16.41
CA SER A 13 -5.19 -4.67 17.44
C SER A 13 -4.72 -3.28 17.02
N PRO A 14 -5.52 -2.22 17.26
CA PRO A 14 -5.10 -0.86 16.95
C PRO A 14 -3.86 -0.50 17.75
N VAL A 15 -2.98 0.29 17.15
CA VAL A 15 -1.83 0.89 17.82
C VAL A 15 -1.87 2.40 17.59
N THR A 16 -1.46 3.15 18.61
CA THR A 16 -1.36 4.61 18.49
C THR A 16 -0.26 4.95 17.49
N THR A 17 -0.59 5.81 16.52
CA THR A 17 0.40 6.44 15.67
C THR A 17 -0.10 7.80 15.19
N THR A 18 0.81 8.69 14.83
CA THR A 18 0.49 9.98 14.18
C THR A 18 0.86 9.97 12.70
N VAL A 19 0.41 10.96 11.91
CA VAL A 19 0.84 11.06 10.51
C VAL A 19 2.34 11.35 10.47
N ASP A 20 2.84 12.21 11.35
CA ASP A 20 4.27 12.53 11.44
C ASP A 20 5.15 11.32 11.78
N GLU A 21 4.67 10.41 12.63
CA GLU A 21 5.36 9.15 12.91
C GLU A 21 5.40 8.24 11.68
N LEU A 22 4.27 8.12 10.96
CA LEU A 22 4.19 7.36 9.72
C LEU A 22 5.13 7.92 8.65
N VAL A 23 5.11 9.24 8.44
CA VAL A 23 5.96 9.93 7.45
C VAL A 23 7.44 9.69 7.74
N ARG A 24 7.84 9.80 9.01
CA ARG A 24 9.22 9.51 9.45
C ARG A 24 9.58 8.03 9.31
N ALA A 25 8.67 7.12 9.65
CA ALA A 25 8.89 5.68 9.51
C ALA A 25 9.10 5.28 8.05
N ASN A 26 8.42 5.96 7.12
CA ASN A 26 8.55 5.72 5.68
C ASN A 26 9.80 6.36 5.06
N ALA A 27 10.33 7.46 5.64
CA ALA A 27 11.44 8.21 5.06
C ALA A 27 12.70 7.35 4.83
N GLY A 28 13.05 6.48 5.79
CA GLY A 28 14.20 5.58 5.68
C GLY A 28 14.06 4.57 4.51
N PRO A 29 12.98 3.77 4.46
CA PRO A 29 12.69 2.90 3.33
C PRO A 29 12.66 3.63 1.97
N LEU A 30 12.08 4.83 1.91
CA LEU A 30 12.01 5.62 0.67
C LEU A 30 13.39 6.11 0.20
N ASP A 31 14.24 6.61 1.10
CA ASP A 31 15.61 6.99 0.76
C ASP A 31 16.42 5.76 0.30
N ALA A 32 16.25 4.62 0.97
CA ALA A 32 16.90 3.37 0.56
C ALA A 32 16.48 2.96 -0.86
N VAL A 33 15.17 3.00 -1.17
CA VAL A 33 14.64 2.70 -2.50
C VAL A 33 15.22 3.63 -3.57
N ALA A 34 15.40 4.92 -3.28
CA ALA A 34 15.96 5.88 -4.24
C ALA A 34 17.39 5.51 -4.69
N ARG A 35 18.16 4.83 -3.83
CA ARG A 35 19.56 4.42 -4.07
C ARG A 35 19.69 3.03 -4.71
N MET A 36 18.62 2.24 -4.72
CA MET A 36 18.64 0.89 -5.29
C MET A 36 18.55 0.89 -6.83
N ARG A 37 19.07 -0.18 -7.43
CA ARG A 37 18.98 -0.40 -8.89
C ARG A 37 17.79 -1.31 -9.21
N PHE A 38 16.83 -0.79 -9.97
CA PHE A 38 15.65 -1.51 -10.42
C PHE A 38 15.85 -2.11 -11.81
N ALA A 39 15.28 -3.29 -12.03
CA ALA A 39 15.16 -3.94 -13.31
C ALA A 39 13.72 -4.45 -13.49
N PRO A 40 12.95 -3.93 -14.46
CA PRO A 40 13.27 -2.78 -15.33
C PRO A 40 13.48 -1.45 -14.54
N PRO A 41 14.30 -0.49 -15.04
CA PRO A 41 14.51 0.79 -14.35
C PRO A 41 13.25 1.63 -14.18
N ASP A 42 12.34 1.57 -15.15
CA ASP A 42 11.09 2.34 -15.17
C ASP A 42 10.05 1.82 -14.15
N CYS A 43 10.32 0.70 -13.49
CA CYS A 43 9.46 0.13 -12.44
C CYS A 43 9.81 0.63 -11.04
N ARG A 44 10.69 1.62 -10.91
CA ARG A 44 10.99 2.25 -9.63
C ARG A 44 9.73 2.93 -9.10
N PRO A 45 9.31 2.64 -7.85
CA PRO A 45 8.10 3.23 -7.31
C PRO A 45 8.30 4.73 -7.04
N THR A 46 7.34 5.56 -7.46
CA THR A 46 7.39 7.02 -7.26
C THR A 46 6.21 7.55 -6.46
N ALA A 47 5.03 6.94 -6.60
CA ALA A 47 3.79 7.39 -5.98
C ALA A 47 3.86 7.41 -4.43
N ASP A 48 4.60 6.49 -3.82
CA ASP A 48 4.79 6.43 -2.37
C ASP A 48 5.61 7.60 -1.84
N ALA A 49 6.69 7.97 -2.53
CA ALA A 49 7.51 9.11 -2.15
C ALA A 49 6.75 10.44 -2.29
N GLU A 50 6.01 10.59 -3.39
CA GLU A 50 5.21 11.79 -3.63
C GLU A 50 4.08 11.97 -2.60
N LEU A 51 3.40 10.87 -2.24
CA LEU A 51 2.38 10.92 -1.19
C LEU A 51 3.00 11.25 0.18
N ASN A 52 4.09 10.57 0.55
CA ASN A 52 4.75 10.77 1.83
C ASN A 52 5.22 12.21 2.05
N ASN A 53 5.73 12.87 1.01
CA ASN A 53 6.18 14.26 1.07
C ASN A 53 5.05 15.28 1.22
N ARG A 54 3.81 14.89 0.93
CA ARG A 54 2.64 15.77 0.99
C ARG A 54 1.78 15.53 2.23
N MET A 55 1.98 14.45 2.96
CA MET A 55 1.21 14.13 4.16
C MET A 55 1.64 14.97 5.36
N SER A 56 0.66 15.48 6.10
CA SER A 56 0.82 16.12 7.40
C SER A 56 -0.39 15.82 8.28
N ASP A 57 -0.28 16.07 9.59
CA ASP A 57 -1.41 15.94 10.51
C ASP A 57 -2.60 16.88 10.14
N GLU A 58 -2.38 17.91 9.32
CA GLU A 58 -3.44 18.84 8.88
C GLU A 58 -4.28 18.30 7.72
N ASN A 59 -3.72 17.41 6.89
CA ASN A 59 -4.35 16.95 5.65
C ASN A 59 -4.53 15.44 5.55
N ALA A 60 -4.06 14.69 6.54
CA ALA A 60 -4.17 13.24 6.57
C ALA A 60 -4.67 12.74 7.92
N ALA A 61 -5.29 11.56 7.90
CA ALA A 61 -5.61 10.78 9.07
C ALA A 61 -5.07 9.36 8.87
N VAL A 62 -4.57 8.76 9.95
CA VAL A 62 -4.02 7.40 9.94
C VAL A 62 -4.63 6.55 11.04
N LEU A 63 -4.97 5.32 10.70
CA LEU A 63 -5.17 4.21 11.62
C LEU A 63 -4.04 3.23 11.39
N ALA A 64 -3.33 2.85 12.46
CA ALA A 64 -2.39 1.76 12.45
C ALA A 64 -2.91 0.61 13.31
N ALA A 65 -2.64 -0.62 12.90
CA ALA A 65 -2.90 -1.81 13.68
C ALA A 65 -1.79 -2.84 13.46
N ARG A 66 -1.66 -3.79 14.40
CA ARG A 66 -0.68 -4.88 14.34
C ARG A 66 -1.29 -6.19 14.81
N SER A 67 -0.85 -7.28 14.20
CA SER A 67 -0.96 -8.64 14.74
C SER A 67 0.42 -9.07 15.28
N LEU A 68 0.54 -10.35 15.65
CA LEU A 68 1.84 -10.94 16.04
C LEU A 68 2.87 -10.91 14.90
N ASP A 69 2.40 -10.97 13.66
CA ASP A 69 3.18 -11.26 12.47
C ASP A 69 2.88 -10.30 11.30
N ALA A 70 2.10 -9.24 11.51
CA ALA A 70 1.75 -8.31 10.45
C ALA A 70 1.45 -6.90 10.97
N SER A 71 1.57 -5.92 10.08
CA SER A 71 1.12 -4.54 10.29
C SER A 71 0.05 -4.15 9.28
N LEU A 72 -0.83 -3.25 9.69
CA LEU A 72 -1.87 -2.66 8.88
C LEU A 72 -1.83 -1.15 9.04
N THR A 73 -1.93 -0.44 7.93
CA THR A 73 -2.20 1.00 7.90
C THR A 73 -3.43 1.28 7.06
N ASN A 74 -4.29 2.16 7.54
CA ASN A 74 -5.35 2.77 6.75
C ASN A 74 -5.15 4.29 6.83
N ILE A 75 -5.04 4.93 5.68
CA ILE A 75 -4.77 6.35 5.55
C ILE A 75 -5.87 6.98 4.70
N VAL A 76 -6.32 8.16 5.10
CA VAL A 76 -7.11 9.06 4.26
C VAL A 76 -6.36 10.38 4.16
N VAL A 77 -6.08 10.84 2.96
CA VAL A 77 -5.34 12.09 2.69
C VAL A 77 -6.18 13.01 1.81
N ALA A 78 -6.24 14.30 2.12
CA ALA A 78 -6.73 15.32 1.22
C ALA A 78 -5.68 15.57 0.11
N GLY A 79 -6.05 15.25 -1.12
CA GLY A 79 -5.16 15.23 -2.28
C GLY A 79 -5.25 13.93 -3.08
N THR A 80 -4.76 13.97 -4.31
CA THR A 80 -4.75 12.83 -5.23
C THR A 80 -3.41 12.12 -5.24
N ARG A 81 -3.45 10.80 -5.10
CA ARG A 81 -2.36 9.87 -5.45
C ARG A 81 -2.43 9.54 -6.94
N ASP A 82 -1.29 9.51 -7.61
CA ASP A 82 -1.19 9.03 -9.00
C ASP A 82 -1.33 7.50 -9.04
N ILE A 83 -2.57 7.03 -9.13
CA ILE A 83 -2.86 5.59 -9.23
C ILE A 83 -2.42 5.02 -10.60
N ASP A 84 -2.32 5.86 -11.63
CA ASP A 84 -1.80 5.40 -12.92
C ASP A 84 -0.29 5.10 -12.82
N ALA A 85 0.47 5.87 -12.04
CA ALA A 85 1.85 5.53 -11.69
C ALA A 85 1.94 4.18 -10.99
N ASP A 86 1.11 3.94 -9.96
CA ASP A 86 1.08 2.63 -9.28
C ASP A 86 0.80 1.47 -10.24
N VAL A 87 -0.12 1.66 -11.19
CA VAL A 87 -0.44 0.65 -12.21
C VAL A 87 0.76 0.43 -13.12
N ARG A 88 1.41 1.49 -13.62
CA ARG A 88 2.59 1.38 -14.49
C ARG A 88 3.75 0.68 -13.77
N GLU A 89 3.97 0.98 -12.50
CA GLU A 89 5.09 0.49 -11.69
C GLU A 89 4.91 -0.94 -11.19
N ARG A 90 3.71 -1.54 -11.33
CA ARG A 90 3.37 -2.84 -10.72
C ARG A 90 2.63 -3.80 -11.65
N THR A 91 2.43 -3.46 -12.91
CA THR A 91 1.73 -4.31 -13.88
C THR A 91 2.51 -4.43 -15.19
N GLY A 92 2.08 -5.33 -16.08
CA GLY A 92 2.75 -5.56 -17.37
C GLY A 92 4.22 -5.93 -17.18
N ASN A 93 5.13 -5.16 -17.78
CA ASN A 93 6.58 -5.36 -17.66
C ASN A 93 7.12 -5.15 -16.24
N CYS A 94 6.34 -4.51 -15.37
CA CYS A 94 6.65 -4.30 -13.96
C CYS A 94 5.89 -5.25 -13.03
N ALA A 95 5.21 -6.28 -13.56
CA ALA A 95 4.56 -7.30 -12.73
C ALA A 95 5.57 -8.12 -11.91
N THR A 96 6.82 -8.21 -12.38
CA THR A 96 7.95 -8.73 -11.59
C THR A 96 9.09 -7.73 -11.66
N THR A 97 9.58 -7.31 -10.51
CA THR A 97 10.73 -6.40 -10.42
C THR A 97 11.88 -7.09 -9.71
N ARG A 98 13.10 -6.77 -10.14
CA ARG A 98 14.33 -7.16 -9.47
C ARG A 98 15.07 -5.91 -9.04
N THR A 99 15.32 -5.80 -7.75
CA THR A 99 15.95 -4.64 -7.13
C THR A 99 17.23 -5.07 -6.44
N THR A 100 18.36 -4.51 -6.85
CA THR A 100 19.66 -4.79 -6.22
C THR A 100 19.97 -3.70 -5.20
N ILE A 101 20.28 -4.12 -3.98
CA ILE A 101 20.79 -3.23 -2.94
C ILE A 101 22.25 -2.91 -3.25
N THR A 102 22.57 -1.63 -3.39
CA THR A 102 23.88 -1.12 -3.82
C THR A 102 24.73 -0.63 -2.65
N GLU A 103 24.11 -0.26 -1.53
CA GLU A 103 24.75 0.37 -0.37
C GLU A 103 24.32 -0.28 0.96
N GLY A 104 25.13 -0.08 2.00
CA GLY A 104 24.86 -0.54 3.37
C GLY A 104 25.20 -2.01 3.64
N THR A 105 24.69 -2.53 4.76
CA THR A 105 25.03 -3.88 5.26
C THR A 105 24.46 -5.04 4.44
N ARG A 106 23.55 -4.74 3.50
CA ARG A 106 22.94 -5.71 2.59
C ARG A 106 23.35 -5.50 1.13
N THR A 107 24.44 -4.78 0.86
CA THR A 107 24.95 -4.59 -0.50
C THR A 107 25.10 -5.94 -1.21
N GLY A 108 24.63 -5.99 -2.46
CA GLY A 108 24.61 -7.19 -3.30
C GLY A 108 23.38 -8.08 -3.09
N ALA A 109 22.57 -7.84 -2.05
CA ALA A 109 21.30 -8.54 -1.91
C ALA A 109 20.34 -8.14 -3.05
N VAL A 110 19.53 -9.11 -3.45
CA VAL A 110 18.58 -8.99 -4.55
C VAL A 110 17.19 -9.18 -3.98
N ILE A 111 16.33 -8.19 -4.18
CA ILE A 111 14.91 -8.25 -3.87
C ILE A 111 14.16 -8.55 -5.17
N THR A 112 13.49 -9.68 -5.23
CA THR A 112 12.50 -9.97 -6.28
C THR A 112 11.11 -9.69 -5.70
N ALA A 113 10.33 -8.85 -6.37
CA ALA A 113 8.94 -8.59 -6.01
C ALA A 113 8.02 -9.02 -7.17
N GLU A 114 7.05 -9.86 -6.86
CA GLU A 114 6.02 -10.31 -7.78
C GLU A 114 4.69 -9.66 -7.40
N HIS A 115 4.14 -8.87 -8.31
CA HIS A 115 2.94 -8.09 -8.12
C HIS A 115 1.75 -8.77 -8.82
N ARG A 116 0.69 -9.02 -8.07
CA ARG A 116 -0.57 -9.54 -8.60
C ARG A 116 -1.67 -8.51 -8.39
N LYS A 117 -2.22 -8.00 -9.49
CA LYS A 117 -3.43 -7.17 -9.46
C LYS A 117 -4.61 -8.02 -8.97
N LEU A 118 -5.35 -7.48 -8.01
CA LEU A 118 -6.58 -8.06 -7.49
C LEU A 118 -7.78 -7.32 -8.08
N THR A 119 -8.93 -8.00 -8.15
CA THR A 119 -10.19 -7.35 -8.52
C THR A 119 -10.62 -6.42 -7.38
N PRO A 120 -10.74 -5.10 -7.61
CA PRO A 120 -11.21 -4.18 -6.58
C PRO A 120 -12.63 -4.51 -6.09
N PRO A 121 -13.03 -4.06 -4.89
CA PRO A 121 -14.39 -4.27 -4.41
C PRO A 121 -15.39 -3.57 -5.35
N LYS A 122 -16.52 -4.23 -5.62
CA LYS A 122 -17.63 -3.59 -6.33
C LYS A 122 -18.29 -2.58 -5.41
N LEU A 123 -18.42 -1.35 -5.89
CA LEU A 123 -19.09 -0.28 -5.16
C LEU A 123 -20.48 -0.04 -5.74
N THR A 124 -21.39 0.47 -4.91
CA THR A 124 -22.72 0.88 -5.38
C THR A 124 -22.64 2.19 -6.17
N GLY A 125 -23.51 2.35 -7.17
CA GLY A 125 -23.62 3.60 -7.93
C GLY A 125 -22.57 3.79 -9.03
N GLU A 126 -21.99 2.70 -9.55
CA GLU A 126 -21.11 2.72 -10.71
C GLU A 126 -21.80 3.35 -11.95
N ARG A 127 -21.09 4.22 -12.67
CA ARG A 127 -21.50 4.80 -13.96
C ARG A 127 -20.27 5.21 -14.77
N ALA A 128 -20.45 5.63 -16.02
CA ALA A 128 -19.33 6.15 -16.83
C ALA A 128 -18.56 7.25 -16.08
N GLY A 129 -17.25 7.06 -15.89
CA GLY A 129 -16.36 7.96 -15.17
C GLY A 129 -16.42 7.89 -13.64
N ARG A 130 -17.19 6.95 -13.05
CA ARG A 130 -17.32 6.77 -11.60
C ARG A 130 -17.42 5.29 -11.24
N LEU A 131 -16.45 4.79 -10.49
CA LEU A 131 -16.43 3.41 -9.99
C LEU A 131 -17.41 3.17 -8.84
N GLY A 132 -17.79 4.22 -8.10
CA GLY A 132 -18.78 4.10 -7.05
C GLY A 132 -19.10 5.41 -6.35
N LEU A 133 -20.16 5.38 -5.54
CA LEU A 133 -20.57 6.46 -4.65
C LEU A 133 -20.67 5.93 -3.22
N LEU A 134 -19.94 6.56 -2.30
CA LEU A 134 -19.91 6.22 -0.88
C LEU A 134 -20.21 7.48 -0.08
N GLY A 135 -21.47 7.63 0.33
CA GLY A 135 -21.96 8.90 0.88
C GLY A 135 -21.76 10.04 -0.12
N ARG A 136 -20.91 11.01 0.22
CA ARG A 136 -20.56 12.14 -0.66
C ARG A 136 -19.30 11.92 -1.49
N LEU A 137 -18.58 10.81 -1.32
CA LEU A 137 -17.37 10.51 -2.08
C LEU A 137 -17.71 9.78 -3.38
N GLU A 138 -17.39 10.40 -4.50
CA GLU A 138 -17.34 9.73 -5.81
C GLU A 138 -15.95 9.11 -5.99
N VAL A 139 -15.89 7.79 -6.09
CA VAL A 139 -14.65 7.05 -6.34
C VAL A 139 -14.45 6.96 -7.85
N THR A 140 -13.33 7.46 -8.35
CA THR A 140 -13.04 7.55 -9.79
C THR A 140 -12.03 6.50 -10.23
N GLN A 141 -11.14 6.08 -9.34
CA GLN A 141 -10.10 5.10 -9.65
C GLN A 141 -9.77 4.25 -8.43
N MET A 142 -9.48 2.96 -8.67
CA MET A 142 -9.01 2.03 -7.66
C MET A 142 -7.92 1.14 -8.22
N PHE A 143 -6.91 0.85 -7.40
CA PHE A 143 -5.91 -0.17 -7.68
C PHE A 143 -5.65 -0.99 -6.43
N VAL A 144 -5.79 -2.31 -6.56
CA VAL A 144 -5.64 -3.26 -5.46
C VAL A 144 -4.69 -4.35 -5.94
N PHE A 145 -3.67 -4.65 -5.14
CA PHE A 145 -2.67 -5.63 -5.50
C PHE A 145 -2.06 -6.32 -4.28
N ARG A 146 -1.54 -7.51 -4.55
CA ARG A 146 -0.66 -8.27 -3.67
C ARG A 146 0.78 -8.15 -4.18
N THR A 147 1.74 -8.16 -3.27
CA THR A 147 3.17 -8.29 -3.57
C THR A 147 3.78 -9.41 -2.75
N ASP A 148 4.29 -10.42 -3.44
CA ASP A 148 5.15 -11.45 -2.86
C ASP A 148 6.60 -11.02 -3.03
N THR A 149 7.32 -10.84 -1.93
CA THR A 149 8.71 -10.37 -1.94
C THR A 149 9.64 -11.48 -1.47
N THR A 150 10.72 -11.69 -2.21
CA THR A 150 11.84 -12.55 -1.83
C THR A 150 13.12 -11.73 -1.83
N THR A 151 13.78 -11.65 -0.69
CA THR A 151 15.13 -11.08 -0.57
C THR A 151 16.15 -12.20 -0.51
N THR A 152 17.12 -12.18 -1.42
CA THR A 152 18.22 -13.14 -1.48
C THR A 152 19.54 -12.43 -1.18
N MET A 153 20.23 -12.90 -0.14
CA MET A 153 21.56 -12.41 0.23
C MET A 153 22.64 -12.96 -0.71
N PRO A 154 23.84 -12.34 -0.79
CA PRO A 154 24.93 -12.83 -1.63
C PRO A 154 25.39 -14.26 -1.31
N ASP A 155 25.23 -14.69 -0.05
CA ASP A 155 25.51 -16.06 0.36
C ASP A 155 24.44 -17.06 -0.09
N GLY A 156 23.31 -16.60 -0.63
CA GLY A 156 22.17 -17.38 -1.08
C GLY A 156 21.10 -17.63 -0.03
N ALA A 157 21.21 -17.09 1.19
CA ALA A 157 20.14 -17.18 2.18
C ALA A 157 18.95 -16.31 1.76
N THR A 158 17.72 -16.77 2.00
CA THR A 158 16.51 -16.08 1.53
C THR A 158 15.52 -15.77 2.64
N SER A 159 14.86 -14.63 2.50
CA SER A 159 13.79 -14.12 3.36
C SER A 159 12.60 -13.78 2.49
N ARG A 160 11.38 -14.08 2.95
CA ARG A 160 10.14 -13.87 2.20
C ARG A 160 9.13 -13.08 3.01
N SER A 161 8.30 -12.29 2.34
CA SER A 161 7.17 -11.59 2.94
C SER A 161 6.05 -11.43 1.92
N VAL A 162 4.81 -11.38 2.39
CA VAL A 162 3.64 -11.05 1.57
C VAL A 162 3.06 -9.74 2.06
N SER A 163 2.72 -8.85 1.13
CA SER A 163 2.04 -7.60 1.43
C SER A 163 0.91 -7.33 0.44
N PHE A 164 -0.01 -6.48 0.87
CA PHE A 164 -1.18 -6.08 0.12
C PHE A 164 -1.32 -4.56 0.21
N ALA A 165 -1.74 -3.94 -0.89
CA ALA A 165 -2.12 -2.54 -0.88
C ALA A 165 -3.34 -2.28 -1.77
N GLY A 166 -4.16 -1.33 -1.32
CA GLY A 166 -5.35 -0.86 -2.00
C GLY A 166 -5.39 0.65 -1.96
N TYR A 167 -5.49 1.28 -3.13
CA TYR A 167 -5.54 2.72 -3.30
C TYR A 167 -6.82 3.11 -4.02
N ALA A 168 -7.47 4.17 -3.56
CA ALA A 168 -8.59 4.80 -4.26
C ALA A 168 -8.41 6.30 -4.34
N ALA A 169 -8.67 6.84 -5.52
CA ALA A 169 -8.84 8.27 -5.73
C ALA A 169 -10.34 8.56 -5.70
N ALA A 170 -10.71 9.55 -4.90
CA ALA A 170 -12.08 9.99 -4.75
C ALA A 170 -12.18 11.50 -4.74
N HIS A 171 -13.37 12.03 -4.96
CA HIS A 171 -13.65 13.44 -4.73
C HIS A 171 -15.04 13.66 -4.16
N THR A 172 -15.23 14.80 -3.52
CA THR A 172 -16.57 15.29 -3.13
C THR A 172 -17.12 16.24 -4.21
N PRO A 173 -18.45 16.41 -4.31
CA PRO A 173 -19.06 17.41 -5.19
C PRO A 173 -18.58 18.82 -4.86
N GLY A 174 -18.23 19.59 -5.88
CA GLY A 174 -17.76 20.96 -5.74
C GLY A 174 -16.89 21.38 -6.92
N PRO A 175 -16.40 22.63 -6.93
CA PRO A 175 -15.41 23.09 -7.90
C PRO A 175 -14.17 22.20 -7.87
N ASP A 176 -13.60 21.89 -9.04
CA ASP A 176 -12.35 21.12 -9.16
C ASP A 176 -11.14 22.03 -8.90
N ASP A 177 -10.99 22.46 -7.64
CA ASP A 177 -9.87 23.28 -7.17
C ASP A 177 -8.80 22.45 -6.41
N GLY A 178 -8.91 21.12 -6.49
CA GLY A 178 -8.03 20.16 -5.81
C GLY A 178 -8.34 19.93 -4.33
N LYS A 179 -9.13 20.79 -3.67
CA LYS A 179 -9.47 20.66 -2.24
C LYS A 179 -10.56 19.64 -1.97
N ASN A 180 -11.31 19.29 -3.01
CA ASN A 180 -12.36 18.27 -2.95
C ASN A 180 -11.85 16.87 -3.25
N ARG A 181 -10.54 16.67 -3.47
CA ARG A 181 -9.95 15.39 -3.85
C ARG A 181 -9.35 14.67 -2.65
N PHE A 182 -9.48 13.34 -2.63
CA PHE A 182 -9.05 12.50 -1.52
C PHE A 182 -8.41 11.22 -2.02
N THR A 183 -7.45 10.73 -1.25
CA THR A 183 -6.85 9.41 -1.41
C THR A 183 -7.21 8.55 -0.21
N VAL A 184 -7.72 7.35 -0.45
CA VAL A 184 -7.87 6.31 0.56
C VAL A 184 -6.86 5.21 0.27
N ALA A 185 -6.00 4.92 1.24
CA ALA A 185 -5.01 3.86 1.15
C ALA A 185 -5.19 2.86 2.30
N VAL A 186 -5.05 1.58 1.98
CA VAL A 186 -4.93 0.50 2.95
C VAL A 186 -3.73 -0.35 2.58
N THR A 187 -2.87 -0.64 3.55
CA THR A 187 -1.73 -1.54 3.38
C THR A 187 -1.75 -2.58 4.49
N VAL A 188 -1.50 -3.83 4.14
CA VAL A 188 -1.25 -4.91 5.10
C VAL A 188 0.09 -5.55 4.73
N ALA A 189 1.04 -5.58 5.65
CA ALA A 189 2.36 -6.15 5.42
C ALA A 189 2.65 -7.24 6.44
N GLY A 190 2.86 -8.46 5.96
CA GLY A 190 3.34 -9.57 6.79
C GLY A 190 4.82 -9.40 7.14
N ALA A 191 5.21 -9.92 8.29
CA ALA A 191 6.59 -9.97 8.74
C ALA A 191 7.43 -10.79 7.75
N ALA A 192 8.64 -10.31 7.50
CA ALA A 192 9.61 -11.08 6.73
C ALA A 192 10.06 -12.30 7.54
N THR A 193 10.13 -13.46 6.88
CA THR A 193 10.70 -14.66 7.47
C THR A 193 12.19 -14.45 7.80
N PRO A 194 12.75 -15.18 8.78
CA PRO A 194 14.19 -15.21 8.97
C PRO A 194 14.93 -15.68 7.70
N PHE A 195 16.13 -15.15 7.46
CA PHE A 195 16.97 -15.63 6.36
C PHE A 195 17.38 -17.08 6.58
N ALA A 196 17.05 -17.97 5.65
CA ALA A 196 17.30 -19.40 5.78
C ALA A 196 17.65 -20.10 4.45
N LYS A 197 18.14 -21.34 4.58
CA LYS A 197 18.35 -22.32 3.49
C LYS A 197 17.87 -23.70 3.98
N PRO A 198 16.97 -24.41 3.27
CA PRO A 198 16.28 -24.02 2.04
C PRO A 198 15.23 -22.90 2.26
N PHE A 199 14.58 -22.46 1.18
CA PHE A 199 13.63 -21.34 1.19
C PHE A 199 12.55 -21.48 2.27
N PRO A 200 12.32 -20.46 3.11
CA PRO A 200 11.30 -20.53 4.15
C PRO A 200 9.89 -20.47 3.55
N GLU A 201 8.96 -21.20 4.17
CA GLU A 201 7.53 -20.97 3.95
C GLU A 201 7.14 -19.60 4.52
N VAL A 202 6.27 -18.89 3.81
CA VAL A 202 5.78 -17.57 4.21
C VAL A 202 4.31 -17.69 4.56
N SER A 203 3.93 -17.17 5.73
CA SER A 203 2.53 -17.03 6.11
C SER A 203 1.96 -15.77 5.50
N GLU A 204 0.76 -15.87 4.93
CA GLU A 204 0.04 -14.70 4.43
C GLU A 204 -0.64 -13.98 5.60
N PRO A 205 -0.50 -12.65 5.73
CA PRO A 205 -1.09 -11.91 6.84
C PRO A 205 -2.63 -11.86 6.77
N VAL A 206 -3.18 -11.97 5.55
CA VAL A 206 -4.59 -12.09 5.19
C VAL A 206 -4.68 -12.76 3.83
N THR A 207 -5.82 -13.34 3.49
CA THR A 207 -6.11 -13.81 2.13
C THR A 207 -6.42 -12.64 1.19
N ASP A 208 -6.29 -12.86 -0.13
CA ASP A 208 -6.69 -11.89 -1.15
C ASP A 208 -8.12 -11.37 -0.94
N LYS A 209 -9.07 -12.28 -0.66
CA LYS A 209 -10.48 -11.93 -0.45
C LYS A 209 -10.67 -11.06 0.79
N GLU A 210 -10.05 -11.45 1.91
CA GLU A 210 -10.12 -10.67 3.16
C GLU A 210 -9.54 -9.27 2.97
N PHE A 211 -8.46 -9.13 2.21
CA PHE A 211 -7.89 -7.82 1.89
C PHE A 211 -8.83 -6.96 1.03
N VAL A 212 -9.43 -7.52 -0.02
CA VAL A 212 -10.40 -6.79 -0.86
C VAL A 212 -11.62 -6.34 -0.05
N GLU A 213 -12.13 -7.19 0.84
CA GLU A 213 -13.23 -6.84 1.74
C GLU A 213 -12.84 -5.77 2.76
N LEU A 214 -11.63 -5.86 3.35
CA LEU A 214 -11.07 -4.84 4.23
C LEU A 214 -10.98 -3.49 3.52
N PHE A 215 -10.47 -3.46 2.30
CA PHE A 215 -10.38 -2.24 1.50
C PHE A 215 -11.77 -1.66 1.21
N GLY A 216 -12.76 -2.49 0.86
CA GLY A 216 -14.15 -2.06 0.70
C GLY A 216 -14.76 -1.45 1.98
N ARG A 217 -14.44 -2.00 3.15
CA ARG A 217 -14.84 -1.42 4.45
C ARG A 217 -14.17 -0.07 4.69
N ALA A 218 -12.89 0.07 4.36
CA ALA A 218 -12.15 1.32 4.52
C ALA A 218 -12.72 2.44 3.63
N LEU A 219 -13.03 2.12 2.37
CA LEU A 219 -13.71 3.05 1.47
C LEU A 219 -15.08 3.46 2.03
N SER A 220 -15.85 2.49 2.53
CA SER A 220 -17.17 2.76 3.12
C SER A 220 -17.07 3.65 4.36
N ALA A 221 -16.03 3.51 5.17
CA ALA A 221 -15.75 4.39 6.30
C ALA A 221 -15.30 5.79 5.86
N ALA A 222 -14.49 5.88 4.80
CA ALA A 222 -14.10 7.14 4.19
C ALA A 222 -15.31 7.92 3.70
N GLY A 223 -16.29 7.26 3.07
CA GLY A 223 -17.52 7.87 2.56
C GLY A 223 -18.47 8.46 3.59
N ARG A 224 -18.24 8.23 4.89
CA ARG A 224 -19.00 8.85 5.99
C ARG A 224 -18.46 10.23 6.41
N LEU A 225 -17.54 10.81 5.63
CA LEU A 225 -17.11 12.21 5.76
C LEU A 225 -18.24 13.18 5.44
#